data_AF-A0A536VCI9-F1
#
_entry.id   AF-A0A536VCI9-F1
#
_cell.length_a   1.000
_cell.length_b   1.000
_cell.length_c   1.000
_cell.angle_alpha   90.00
_cell.angle_beta   90.00
_cell.angle_gamma   90.00
#
_symmetry.space_group_name_H-M   'P 1'
#
loop_
_entity.id
_entity.type
_entity.pdbx_description
1 polymer ?
#
loop_
_entity_poly.entity_id
_entity_poly.type
_entity_poly.pdbx_seq_one_letter_code
_entity_poly.pdbx_strand_id
1 'polypeptide(L)' 'MSWNSPAEFFAMGGYGLYVWGSYVVTLLILAMEPWLAARRRERALRDALRATDMDTQS' A
#
# COMPACT_ATOMS: atom_id res chain seq x y z
N MET A 1 34.81 -5.51 -13.92
CA MET A 1 33.45 -6.06 -14.02
C MET A 1 32.59 -5.36 -12.98
N SER A 2 32.17 -4.14 -13.29
CA SER A 2 31.34 -3.33 -12.40
C SER A 2 30.00 -3.20 -13.10
N TRP A 3 28.96 -3.83 -12.55
CA TRP A 3 27.56 -3.62 -12.95
C TRP A 3 27.25 -2.14 -12.67
N ASN A 4 27.28 -1.29 -13.70
CA ASN A 4 27.44 0.14 -13.50
C ASN A 4 26.12 0.92 -13.52
N SER A 5 24.97 0.30 -13.75
CA SER A 5 23.72 1.06 -13.64
C SER A 5 22.47 0.19 -13.55
N PRO A 6 21.67 0.30 -12.47
CA PRO A 6 20.27 -0.14 -12.54
C PRO A 6 19.53 0.54 -13.71
N ALA A 7 19.97 1.72 -14.15
CA ALA A 7 19.46 2.40 -15.35
C ALA A 7 19.63 1.57 -16.65
N GLU A 8 20.65 0.73 -16.78
CA GLU A 8 20.84 -0.13 -17.97
C GLU A 8 19.83 -1.29 -18.01
N PHE A 9 19.39 -1.78 -16.83
CA PHE A 9 18.31 -2.77 -16.71
C PHE A 9 16.93 -2.20 -17.06
N PHE A 10 16.69 -0.93 -16.71
CA PHE A 10 15.48 -0.21 -17.14
C PHE A 10 15.53 0.15 -18.64
N ALA A 11 16.74 0.43 -19.16
CA ALA A 11 16.96 0.84 -20.54
C ALA A 11 17.13 -0.33 -21.55
N MET A 12 17.08 -1.60 -21.11
CA MET A 12 17.27 -2.81 -21.93
C MET A 12 16.14 -3.10 -22.96
N GLY A 13 15.42 -2.07 -23.44
CA GLY A 13 14.59 -2.20 -24.65
C GLY A 13 13.20 -2.82 -24.45
N GLY A 14 12.61 -2.72 -23.25
CA GLY A 14 11.18 -2.99 -23.04
C GLY A 14 10.85 -3.98 -21.92
N TYR A 15 11.77 -4.84 -21.50
CA TYR A 15 11.50 -5.87 -20.47
C TYR A 15 11.48 -5.34 -19.03
N GLY A 16 12.22 -4.28 -18.72
CA GLY A 16 12.24 -3.69 -17.37
C GLY A 16 10.85 -3.19 -16.94
N LEU A 17 10.06 -2.63 -17.86
CA LEU A 17 8.69 -2.20 -17.61
C LEU A 17 7.76 -3.36 -17.22
N TYR A 18 7.95 -4.56 -17.79
CA TYR A 18 7.14 -5.74 -17.43
C TYR A 18 7.45 -6.25 -16.03
N VAL A 19 8.74 -6.31 -15.67
CA VAL A 19 9.18 -6.78 -14.34
C VAL A 19 8.67 -5.81 -13.27
N TRP A 20 9.01 -4.53 -13.40
CA TRP A 20 8.57 -3.51 -12.46
C TRP A 20 7.05 -3.32 -12.46
N GLY A 21 6.40 -3.39 -13.61
CA GLY A 21 4.94 -3.38 -13.71
C GLY A 21 4.29 -4.52 -12.94
N SER A 22 4.81 -5.75 -13.05
CA SER A 22 4.30 -6.90 -12.30
C SER A 22 4.48 -6.75 -10.79
N TYR A 23 5.62 -6.22 -10.35
CA TYR A 23 5.84 -5.90 -8.92
C TYR A 23 4.88 -4.82 -8.42
N VAL A 24 4.67 -3.76 -9.19
CA VAL A 24 3.72 -2.69 -8.84
C VAL A 24 2.29 -3.23 -8.78
N VAL A 25 1.85 -4.01 -9.76
CA VAL A 25 0.51 -4.64 -9.77
C VAL A 25 0.35 -5.58 -8.57
N THR A 26 1.35 -6.40 -8.28
CA THR A 26 1.32 -7.31 -7.11
C THR A 26 1.23 -6.53 -5.80
N LEU A 27 2.04 -5.46 -5.66
CA LEU A 27 2.02 -4.60 -4.49
C LEU A 27 0.68 -3.85 -4.35
N LEU A 28 0.06 -3.42 -5.45
CA LEU A 28 -1.27 -2.81 -5.45
C LEU A 28 -2.35 -3.78 -4.98
N ILE A 29 -2.33 -5.03 -5.47
CA ILE A 29 -3.28 -6.07 -5.03
C ILE A 29 -3.09 -6.35 -3.54
N LEU A 30 -1.84 -6.55 -3.11
CA LEU A 30 -1.51 -6.80 -1.70
C LEU A 30 -1.87 -5.60 -0.81
N ALA A 31 -1.78 -4.37 -1.32
CA ALA A 31 -2.13 -3.15 -0.60
C ALA A 31 -3.65 -2.90 -0.56
N MET A 32 -4.42 -3.47 -1.48
CA MET A 32 -5.87 -3.24 -1.57
C MET A 32 -6.62 -3.78 -0.34
N GLU A 33 -6.27 -4.98 0.12
CA GLU A 33 -6.87 -5.59 1.32
C GLU A 33 -6.60 -4.77 2.61
N PRO A 34 -5.36 -4.42 2.97
CA PRO A 34 -5.08 -3.60 4.14
C PRO A 34 -5.60 -2.18 3.98
N TRP A 35 -5.69 -1.63 2.76
CA TRP A 35 -6.32 -0.32 2.55
C TRP A 35 -7.82 -0.34 2.90
N LEU A 36 -8.54 -1.38 2.46
CA LEU A 36 -9.95 -1.53 2.79
C LEU A 36 -10.16 -1.83 4.28
N ALA A 37 -9.28 -2.65 4.87
CA ALA A 37 -9.29 -2.95 6.29
C ALA A 37 -8.94 -1.72 7.16
N ALA A 38 -7.98 -0.90 6.73
CA ALA A 38 -7.61 0.34 7.39
C ALA A 38 -8.78 1.33 7.37
N ARG A 39 -9.48 1.46 6.24
CA ARG A 39 -10.67 2.33 6.13
C ARG A 39 -11.82 1.86 7.03
N ARG A 40 -11.99 0.55 7.20
CA ARG A 40 -12.97 -0.02 8.15
C ARG A 40 -12.53 0.21 9.61
N ARG A 41 -11.25 0.02 9.91
CA ARG A 41 -10.66 0.30 11.23
C ARG A 41 -10.83 1.75 11.62
N GLU A 42 -10.60 2.68 10.71
CA GLU A 42 -10.76 4.12 10.98
C GLU A 42 -12.20 4.46 11.36
N ARG A 43 -13.20 3.84 10.72
CA ARG A 43 -14.61 4.00 11.09
C ARG A 43 -14.91 3.40 12.46
N ALA A 44 -14.47 2.17 12.73
CA ALA A 44 -14.69 1.52 14.02
C ALA A 44 -14.01 2.28 15.18
N LEU A 45 -12.81 2.82 14.97
CA LEU A 45 -12.11 3.65 15.95
C LEU A 45 -12.87 4.95 16.23
N ARG A 46 -13.40 5.61 15.20
CA ARG A 46 -14.23 6.82 15.35
C ARG A 46 -15.50 6.54 16.14
N ASP A 47 -16.14 5.41 15.92
CA ASP A 47 -17.37 5.04 16.63
C ASP A 47 -17.08 4.62 18.08
N ALA A 48 -15.98 3.90 18.32
CA ALA A 48 -15.52 3.58 19.67
C ALA A 48 -15.16 4.84 20.48
N LEU A 49 -14.48 5.82 19.86
CA LEU A 49 -14.15 7.10 20.50
C LEU A 49 -15.42 7.88 20.91
N ARG A 50 -16.45 7.90 20.07
CA ARG A 50 -17.74 8.54 20.41
C ARG A 50 -18.46 7.82 21.54
N ALA A 51 -18.39 6.49 21.59
CA ALA A 51 -19.01 5.71 22.65
C ALA A 51 -18.32 5.95 24.02
N THR A 52 -16.98 6.06 24.04
CA THR A 52 -16.24 6.39 25.28
C THR A 52 -16.49 7.82 25.76
N ASP A 53 -16.68 8.78 24.85
CA ASP A 53 -16.96 10.18 25.20
C ASP A 53 -18.35 10.32 25.85
N MET A 54 -19.33 9.54 25.38
CA MET A 54 -20.68 9.48 25.95
C MET A 54 -20.69 8.88 27.36
N ASP A 55 -19.91 7.81 27.59
CA ASP A 55 -19.82 7.13 28.90
C ASP A 55 -19.05 7.97 29.95
N THR A 56 -18.18 8.87 29.48
CA THR A 56 -17.42 9.80 30.36
C THR A 56 -18.27 11.02 30.78
N GLN A 57 -19.36 11.34 30.07
CA GLN A 57 -20.18 12.52 30.31
C GLN A 57 -21.44 12.26 31.18
N SER A 58 -21.78 10.98 31.44
CA SER A 58 -22.87 10.55 32.32
C SER A 58 -22.42 10.24 33.74
#